data_AF-A0A9D4S8I6-F1
#
_entry.id   AF-A0A9D4S8I6-F1
#
_cell.length_a   1.000
_cell.length_b   1.000
_cell.length_c   1.000
_cell.angle_alpha   90.00
_cell.angle_beta   90.00
_cell.angle_gamma   90.00
#
_symmetry.space_group_name_H-M   'P 1'
#
loop_
_entity.id
_entity.type
_entity.pdbx_description
1 polymer ?
#
loop_
_entity_poly.entity_id
_entity_poly.type
_entity_poly.pdbx_seq_one_letter_code
_entity_poly.pdbx_strand_id
1 'polypeptide(L)'
;MTGLVYTVSKERFGLAEKKPEKPAPIISRIQRLIKQTRKELTSVKRQYRKAKEEEKVGLQQLRSTLREKLSTLNKAEETRQRKRKRERQRARFIQNPY
;
A
#
# COMPACT_ATOMS: atom_id res chain seq x y z
N MET A 1 41.92 21.63 3.22
CA MET A 1 40.89 22.53 3.80
C MET A 1 39.60 21.82 4.23
N THR A 2 39.13 20.79 3.52
CA THR A 2 37.86 20.08 3.83
C THR A 2 37.89 19.23 5.11
N GLY A 3 39.03 18.61 5.45
CA GLY A 3 39.16 17.76 6.65
C GLY A 3 39.09 18.51 7.98
N LEU A 4 39.62 19.73 8.06
CA LEU A 4 39.55 20.58 9.26
C LEU A 4 38.11 21.05 9.54
N VAL A 5 37.39 21.47 8.50
CA VAL A 5 35.98 21.88 8.64
C VAL A 5 35.13 20.69 9.08
N TYR A 6 35.35 19.50 8.49
CA TYR A 6 34.61 18.30 8.87
C TYR A 6 34.89 17.87 10.33
N THR A 7 36.15 17.89 10.76
CA THR A 7 36.54 17.51 12.13
C THR A 7 35.95 18.45 13.17
N VAL A 8 36.12 19.77 12.99
CA VAL A 8 35.52 20.80 13.87
C VAL A 8 34.00 20.68 13.90
N SER A 9 33.36 20.42 12.74
CA SER A 9 31.90 20.27 12.68
C SER A 9 31.43 18.98 13.38
N LYS A 10 32.15 17.87 13.21
CA LYS A 10 31.84 16.59 13.85
C LYS A 10 32.02 16.65 15.37
N GLU A 11 33.05 17.34 15.85
CA GLU A 11 33.29 17.52 17.29
C GLU A 11 32.24 18.42 17.94
N ARG A 12 31.85 19.53 17.28
CA ARG A 12 30.88 20.49 17.82
C ARG A 12 29.43 20.05 17.73
N PHE A 13 29.05 19.39 16.63
CA PHE A 13 27.65 19.07 16.33
C PHE A 13 27.35 17.57 16.37
N GLY A 14 28.37 16.73 16.57
CA GLY A 14 28.24 15.29 16.51
C GLY A 14 27.96 14.77 15.10
N LEU A 15 27.70 13.47 15.00
CA LEU A 15 27.14 12.86 13.80
C LEU A 15 25.64 12.75 13.98
N ALA A 16 24.85 13.22 13.01
CA ALA A 16 23.43 12.96 13.00
C ALA A 16 23.21 11.44 12.94
N GLU A 17 22.65 10.86 14.01
CA GLU A 17 22.27 9.47 14.01
C GLU A 17 21.28 9.22 12.87
N LYS A 18 21.52 8.16 12.08
CA LYS A 18 20.54 7.73 11.10
C LYS A 18 19.27 7.38 11.88
N LYS A 19 18.18 8.10 11.57
CA LYS A 19 16.87 7.77 12.13
C LYS A 19 16.63 6.27 11.91
N PRO A 20 16.20 5.53 12.94
CA PRO A 20 15.95 4.11 12.80
C PRO A 20 14.96 3.90 11.65
N GLU A 21 15.26 2.92 10.80
CA GLU A 21 14.36 2.56 9.71
C GLU A 21 13.01 2.19 10.31
N LYS A 22 11.94 2.84 9.84
CA LYS A 22 10.60 2.52 10.31
C LYS A 22 10.26 1.10 9.83
N PRO A 23 9.75 0.22 10.71
CA PRO A 23 9.34 -1.11 10.29
C PRO A 23 8.28 -1.01 9.20
N ALA A 24 8.31 -1.95 8.25
CA ALA A 24 7.33 -1.99 7.18
C ALA A 24 5.90 -2.02 7.79
N PRO A 25 4.96 -1.23 7.26
CA PRO A 25 3.61 -1.18 7.81
C PRO A 25 2.97 -2.57 7.72
N ILE A 26 2.32 -3.00 8.80
CA ILE A 26 1.57 -4.26 8.82
C ILE A 26 0.34 -4.10 7.92
N ILE A 27 0.34 -4.84 6.81
CA ILE A 27 -0.70 -4.81 5.79
C ILE A 27 -1.83 -5.77 6.18
N SER A 28 -3.09 -5.34 6.06
CA SER A 28 -4.24 -6.22 6.30
C SER A 28 -4.33 -7.34 5.26
N ARG A 29 -4.98 -8.46 5.59
CA ARG A 29 -5.27 -9.53 4.62
C ARG A 29 -5.95 -8.97 3.36
N ILE A 30 -6.93 -8.07 3.51
CA ILE A 30 -7.67 -7.48 2.39
C ILE A 30 -6.74 -6.64 1.51
N GLN A 31 -5.89 -5.80 2.09
CA GLN A 31 -4.91 -5.00 1.36
C GLN A 31 -3.88 -5.87 0.61
N ARG A 32 -3.48 -7.01 1.20
CA ARG A 32 -2.61 -8.00 0.55
C ARG A 32 -3.29 -8.60 -0.69
N LEU A 33 -4.57 -8.98 -0.55
CA LEU A 33 -5.36 -9.52 -1.66
C LEU A 33 -5.55 -8.48 -2.78
N ILE A 34 -5.87 -7.22 -2.44
CA ILE A 34 -5.95 -6.11 -3.41
C ILE A 34 -4.62 -5.98 -4.19
N LYS A 35 -3.49 -6.01 -3.48
CA LYS A 35 -2.16 -5.93 -4.10
C LYS A 35 -1.90 -7.12 -5.05
N GLN A 36 -2.26 -8.33 -4.64
CA GLN A 36 -2.14 -9.55 -5.47
C GLN A 36 -3.02 -9.45 -6.72
N THR A 37 -4.30 -9.10 -6.59
CA THR A 37 -5.22 -8.95 -7.73
C THR A 37 -4.78 -7.85 -8.71
N ARG A 38 -4.17 -6.76 -8.23
CA ARG A 38 -3.55 -5.75 -9.12
C ARG A 38 -2.34 -6.29 -9.89
N LYS A 39 -1.52 -7.13 -9.27
CA LYS A 39 -0.41 -7.82 -9.96
C LYS A 39 -0.94 -8.77 -11.02
N GLU A 40 -1.96 -9.56 -10.70
CA GLU A 40 -2.64 -10.47 -11.64
C GLU A 40 -3.19 -9.68 -12.85
N LEU A 41 -3.93 -8.59 -12.62
CA LEU A 41 -4.43 -7.72 -13.69
C LEU A 41 -3.30 -7.16 -14.58
N THR A 42 -2.16 -6.83 -13.99
CA THR A 42 -0.98 -6.36 -14.73
C THR A 42 -0.40 -7.49 -15.58
N SER A 43 -0.34 -8.71 -15.04
CA SER A 43 0.09 -9.91 -15.77
C SER A 43 -0.84 -10.21 -16.95
N VAL A 44 -2.15 -10.24 -16.73
CA VAL A 44 -3.16 -10.46 -17.78
C VAL A 44 -3.05 -9.39 -18.86
N LYS A 45 -2.83 -8.12 -18.50
CA LYS A 45 -2.59 -7.04 -19.47
C LYS A 45 -1.35 -7.31 -20.33
N ARG A 46 -0.27 -7.84 -19.74
CA ARG A 46 0.96 -8.19 -20.47
C ARG A 46 0.75 -9.39 -21.40
N GLN A 47 0.02 -10.40 -20.94
CA GLN A 47 -0.34 -11.57 -21.75
C GLN A 47 -1.23 -11.16 -22.92
N TYR A 48 -2.26 -10.34 -22.69
CA TYR A 48 -3.18 -9.85 -23.73
C TYR A 48 -2.46 -9.15 -24.89
N ARG A 49 -1.37 -8.42 -24.59
CA ARG A 49 -0.57 -7.74 -25.62
C ARG A 49 0.21 -8.71 -26.53
N LYS A 50 0.47 -9.94 -26.07
CA LYS A 50 1.24 -10.96 -26.79
C LYS A 50 0.37 -12.10 -27.34
N ALA A 51 -0.87 -12.18 -26.86
CA ALA A 51 -1.80 -13.26 -27.17
C ALA A 51 -2.33 -13.18 -28.61
N LYS A 52 -2.65 -14.36 -29.17
CA LYS A 52 -3.37 -14.47 -30.44
C LYS A 52 -4.83 -14.01 -30.27
N GLU A 53 -5.51 -13.66 -31.36
CA GLU A 53 -6.90 -13.17 -31.30
C GLU A 53 -7.86 -14.13 -30.59
N GLU A 54 -7.68 -15.44 -30.81
CA GLU A 54 -8.49 -16.50 -30.17
C GLU A 54 -8.37 -16.47 -28.63
N GLU A 55 -7.17 -16.25 -28.10
CA GLU A 55 -6.89 -16.22 -26.66
C GLU A 55 -7.32 -14.91 -26.00
N LYS A 56 -7.44 -13.81 -26.77
CA LYS A 56 -7.79 -12.49 -26.25
C LYS A 56 -9.18 -12.45 -25.63
N VAL A 57 -10.13 -13.19 -26.17
CA VAL A 57 -11.49 -13.29 -25.63
C VAL A 57 -11.46 -13.85 -24.20
N GLY A 58 -10.75 -14.95 -23.99
CA GLY A 58 -10.58 -15.56 -22.67
C GLY A 58 -9.83 -14.65 -21.69
N LEU A 59 -8.77 -13.98 -22.14
CA LEU A 59 -8.03 -13.01 -21.32
C LEU A 59 -8.87 -11.79 -20.94
N GLN A 60 -9.80 -11.37 -21.81
CA GLN A 60 -10.73 -10.28 -21.51
C GLN A 60 -11.75 -10.68 -20.45
N GLN A 61 -12.29 -11.91 -20.51
CA GLN A 61 -13.16 -12.47 -19.47
C GLN A 61 -12.41 -12.65 -18.12
N LEU A 62 -11.16 -13.13 -18.16
CA LEU A 62 -10.33 -13.20 -16.96
C LEU A 62 -10.08 -11.80 -16.37
N ARG A 63 -9.89 -10.79 -17.22
CA ARG A 63 -9.71 -9.42 -16.76
C ARG A 63 -10.97 -8.82 -16.15
N SER A 64 -12.17 -9.12 -16.66
CA SER A 64 -13.43 -8.63 -16.07
C SER A 64 -13.67 -9.24 -14.70
N THR A 65 -13.54 -10.56 -14.56
CA THR A 65 -13.68 -11.26 -13.26
C THR A 65 -12.69 -10.75 -12.21
N LEU A 66 -11.42 -10.50 -12.59
CA LEU A 66 -10.44 -9.90 -11.69
C LEU A 66 -10.78 -8.46 -11.29
N ARG A 67 -11.39 -7.67 -12.18
CA ARG A 67 -11.86 -6.30 -11.87
C ARG A 67 -13.04 -6.31 -10.92
N GLU A 68 -13.98 -7.24 -11.08
CA GLU A 68 -15.09 -7.43 -10.15
C GLU A 68 -14.58 -7.82 -8.76
N LYS A 69 -13.67 -8.81 -8.69
CA LYS A 69 -12.98 -9.20 -7.45
C LYS A 69 -12.25 -8.02 -6.82
N LEU A 70 -11.58 -7.18 -7.60
CA LEU A 70 -10.91 -6.00 -7.08
C LEU A 70 -11.92 -4.99 -6.48
N SER A 71 -13.06 -4.79 -7.15
CA SER A 71 -14.13 -3.91 -6.67
C SER A 71 -14.71 -4.39 -5.35
N THR A 72 -15.02 -5.69 -5.22
CA THR A 72 -15.54 -6.26 -3.97
C THR A 72 -14.54 -6.14 -2.82
N LEU A 73 -13.25 -6.41 -3.07
CA LEU A 73 -12.20 -6.23 -2.07
C LEU A 73 -12.03 -4.77 -1.62
N ASN A 74 -12.10 -3.81 -2.55
CA ASN A 74 -12.03 -2.38 -2.21
C ASN A 74 -13.22 -1.97 -1.33
N LYS A 75 -14.45 -2.38 -1.66
CA LYS A 75 -15.63 -2.12 -0.83
C LYS A 75 -15.50 -2.72 0.57
N ALA A 76 -14.93 -3.91 0.69
CA ALA A 76 -14.67 -4.55 1.97
C ALA A 76 -13.65 -3.76 2.81
N GLU A 77 -12.54 -3.32 2.20
CA GLU A 77 -11.54 -2.49 2.88
C GLU A 77 -12.11 -1.12 3.28
N GLU A 78 -12.89 -0.46 2.41
CA GLU A 78 -13.58 0.78 2.74
C GLU A 78 -14.52 0.61 3.95
N THR A 79 -15.32 -0.44 3.96
CA THR A 79 -16.22 -0.76 5.07
C THR A 79 -15.43 -0.95 6.37
N ARG A 80 -14.32 -1.67 6.31
CA ARG A 80 -13.40 -1.86 7.45
C ARG A 80 -12.83 -0.53 7.94
N GLN A 81 -12.36 0.33 7.04
CA GLN A 81 -11.80 1.64 7.40
C GLN A 81 -12.88 2.56 8.00
N ARG A 82 -14.10 2.54 7.47
CA ARG A 82 -15.24 3.27 8.03
C ARG A 82 -15.56 2.81 9.46
N LYS A 83 -15.61 1.49 9.71
CA LYS A 83 -15.80 0.96 11.07
C LYS A 83 -14.70 1.43 12.02
N ARG A 84 -13.44 1.28 11.62
CA ARG A 84 -12.28 1.73 12.42
C ARG A 84 -12.31 3.24 12.69
N LYS A 85 -12.75 4.05 11.74
CA LYS A 85 -12.90 5.50 11.92
C LYS A 85 -13.98 5.82 12.95
N ARG A 86 -15.14 5.15 12.88
CA ARG A 86 -16.23 5.32 13.87
C ARG A 86 -15.79 4.89 15.27
N GLU A 87 -15.10 3.76 15.40
CA GLU A 87 -14.56 3.30 16.68
C GLU A 87 -13.57 4.31 17.27
N ARG A 88 -12.67 4.86 16.45
CA ARG A 88 -11.75 5.92 16.88
C ARG A 88 -12.49 7.20 17.30
N GLN A 89 -13.54 7.58 16.58
CA GLN A 89 -14.36 8.75 16.94
C GLN A 89 -15.07 8.52 18.28
N ARG A 90 -15.68 7.34 18.47
CA ARG A 90 -16.30 6.95 19.74
C ARG A 90 -15.29 6.95 20.89
N ALA A 91 -14.12 6.35 20.69
CA ALA A 91 -13.06 6.33 21.70
C ALA A 91 -12.58 7.75 22.06
N ARG A 92 -12.42 8.63 21.07
CA ARG A 92 -12.06 10.03 21.28
C ARG A 92 -13.13 10.79 22.08
N PHE A 93 -14.40 10.61 21.72
CA PHE A 93 -15.51 11.23 22.44
C PHE A 93 -15.61 10.74 23.90
N ILE A 94 -15.41 9.44 24.13
CA ILE A 94 -15.37 8.89 25.50
C ILE A 94 -14.18 9.45 26.28
N GLN A 95 -13.02 9.60 25.64
CA GLN A 95 -11.82 10.12 26.27
C GLN A 95 -11.91 11.61 26.62
N ASN A 96 -12.49 12.41 25.72
CA ASN A 96 -12.80 13.81 25.97
C ASN A 96 -14.12 14.19 25.27
N PRO A 97 -15.23 14.29 26.02
CA PRO A 97 -16.55 14.53 25.44
C PRO A 97 -16.83 16.00 25.09
N TYR A 98 -15.99 16.95 25.55
CA TYR A 98 -16.14 18.39 25.35
C TYR A 98 -14.93 19.00 24.63
#